data_AF-A0A4P7NBK0-F1
#
_entry.id   AF-A0A4P7NBK0-F1
#
_cell.length_a   1.000
_cell.length_b   1.000
_cell.length_c   1.000
_cell.angle_alpha   90.00
_cell.angle_beta   90.00
_cell.angle_gamma   90.00
#
_symmetry.space_group_name_H-M   'P 1'
#
loop_
_entity.id
_entity.type
_entity.pdbx_description
1 polymer ?
#
loop_
_entity_poly.entity_id
_entity_poly.type
_entity_poly.pdbx_seq_one_letter_code
_entity_poly.pdbx_strand_id
1 'polypeptide(L)'
;MYLDQPSNEEEVIVQYILDRDFRGFPPQIADVAAMADNILAARDARPVGTRWADRFAQRRTEIKTRFSRAYDFQRDLCEDPDALNAWFGLVANIKAKYGIQDCDIYNFDETGFMMG
;
A
#
# COMPACT_ATOMS: atom_id res chain seq x y z
N MET A 1 -35.57 9.20 10.11
CA MET A 1 -34.10 9.36 10.05
C MET A 1 -33.49 8.04 10.51
N TYR A 2 -33.37 7.08 9.58
CA TYR A 2 -32.72 5.79 9.84
C TYR A 2 -31.36 5.85 9.17
N LEU A 3 -30.30 5.72 9.96
CA LEU A 3 -28.95 5.55 9.44
C LEU A 3 -28.89 4.19 8.74
N ASP A 4 -28.51 4.23 7.47
CA ASP A 4 -28.20 3.09 6.63
C ASP A 4 -27.10 2.26 7.33
N GLN A 5 -27.49 1.18 8.01
CA GLN A 5 -26.53 0.22 8.54
C GLN A 5 -25.94 -0.55 7.37
N PRO A 6 -24.61 -0.76 7.29
CA PRO A 6 -24.01 -1.58 6.25
C PRO A 6 -24.55 -3.01 6.40
N SER A 7 -25.53 -3.36 5.57
CA SER A 7 -26.35 -4.57 5.71
C SER A 7 -25.66 -5.84 5.20
N ASN A 8 -24.36 -5.79 4.89
CA ASN A 8 -23.60 -6.95 4.45
C ASN A 8 -22.28 -7.02 5.23
N GLU A 9 -22.00 -8.15 5.88
CA GLU A 9 -20.74 -8.41 6.59
C GLU A 9 -19.53 -8.16 5.68
N GLU A 10 -19.69 -8.45 4.39
CA GLU A 10 -18.71 -8.17 3.34
C GLU A 10 -18.42 -6.67 3.16
N GLU A 11 -19.39 -5.75 3.34
CA GLU A 11 -19.11 -4.30 3.27
C GLU A 11 -18.29 -3.81 4.47
N VAL A 12 -18.54 -4.35 5.66
CA VAL A 12 -17.77 -4.01 6.87
C VAL A 12 -16.30 -4.41 6.68
N ILE A 13 -16.07 -5.59 6.10
CA ILE A 13 -14.73 -6.08 5.78
C ILE A 13 -14.06 -5.20 4.71
N VAL A 14 -14.79 -4.77 3.67
CA VAL A 14 -14.26 -3.83 2.66
C VAL A 14 -13.84 -2.52 3.32
N GLN A 15 -14.70 -1.91 4.13
CA GLN A 15 -14.42 -0.64 4.78
C GLN A 15 -13.19 -0.72 5.69
N TYR A 16 -13.05 -1.83 6.41
CA TYR A 16 -11.88 -2.09 7.24
C TYR A 16 -10.59 -2.22 6.43
N ILE A 17 -10.63 -2.92 5.30
CA ILE A 17 -9.46 -3.06 4.41
C ILE A 17 -9.03 -1.69 3.89
N LEU A 18 -9.98 -0.86 3.46
CA LEU A 18 -9.71 0.49 2.94
C LEU A 18 -9.16 1.43 4.04
N ASP A 19 -9.70 1.41 5.25
CA ASP A 19 -9.17 2.21 6.37
C ASP A 19 -7.74 1.80 6.74
N ARG A 20 -7.45 0.50 6.70
CA ARG A 20 -6.11 -0.04 6.98
C ARG A 20 -5.10 0.33 5.89
N ASP A 21 -5.51 0.22 4.63
CA ASP A 21 -4.70 0.65 3.47
C ASP A 21 -4.41 2.16 3.53
N PHE A 22 -5.42 2.98 3.84
CA PHE A 22 -5.26 4.44 3.98
C PHE A 22 -4.21 4.83 5.04
N ARG A 23 -4.05 4.01 6.09
CA ARG A 23 -3.03 4.22 7.13
C ARG A 23 -1.65 3.67 6.77
N GLY A 24 -1.48 3.10 5.57
CA GLY A 24 -0.25 2.48 5.13
C GLY A 24 -0.02 1.05 5.67
N PHE A 25 -1.04 0.42 6.24
CA PHE A 25 -0.96 -0.93 6.82
C PHE A 25 -2.00 -1.87 6.18
N PRO A 26 -1.92 -2.11 4.86
CA PRO A 26 -2.86 -3.00 4.18
C PRO A 26 -2.83 -4.40 4.81
N PRO A 27 -3.99 -4.99 5.14
CA PRO A 27 -4.08 -6.30 5.76
C PRO A 27 -3.68 -7.41 4.79
N GLN A 28 -3.14 -8.51 5.32
CA GLN A 28 -2.88 -9.70 4.52
C GLN A 28 -4.17 -10.48 4.26
N ILE A 29 -4.17 -11.37 3.26
CA ILE A 29 -5.31 -12.25 2.96
C ILE A 29 -5.70 -13.10 4.18
N ALA A 30 -4.72 -13.54 4.97
CA ALA A 30 -4.98 -14.27 6.22
C ALA A 30 -5.69 -13.40 7.27
N ASP A 31 -5.33 -12.12 7.38
CA ASP A 31 -5.98 -11.18 8.30
C ASP A 31 -7.44 -10.93 7.88
N VAL A 32 -7.71 -10.87 6.58
CA VAL A 32 -9.07 -10.72 6.03
C VAL A 32 -9.93 -11.96 6.35
N ALA A 33 -9.36 -13.16 6.22
CA ALA A 33 -10.05 -14.39 6.63
C ALA A 33 -10.34 -14.41 8.14
N ALA A 34 -9.35 -14.06 8.97
CA ALA A 34 -9.51 -14.01 10.41
C ALA A 34 -10.55 -12.97 10.85
N MET A 35 -10.63 -11.82 10.18
CA MET A 35 -11.68 -10.85 10.43
C MET A 35 -13.08 -11.39 10.13
N ALA A 36 -13.24 -12.09 9.00
CA ALA A 36 -14.50 -12.74 8.66
C ALA A 36 -14.89 -13.81 9.69
N ASP A 37 -13.93 -14.63 10.11
CA ASP A 37 -14.13 -15.65 11.16
C ASP A 37 -14.54 -15.02 12.50
N ASN A 38 -13.97 -13.87 12.88
CA ASN A 38 -14.37 -13.16 14.09
C ASN A 38 -15.83 -12.67 14.03
N ILE A 39 -16.27 -12.17 12.87
CA ILE A 39 -17.67 -11.75 12.67
C ILE A 39 -18.61 -12.95 12.76
N LEU A 40 -18.23 -14.08 12.15
CA LEU A 40 -19.02 -15.32 12.17
C LEU A 40 -19.07 -15.94 13.56
N ALA A 41 -17.95 -15.95 14.30
CA ALA A 41 -17.89 -16.44 15.67
C ALA A 41 -18.80 -15.62 16.61
N ALA A 42 -18.88 -14.30 16.43
CA ALA A 42 -19.80 -13.45 17.18
C ALA A 42 -21.29 -13.79 16.90
N ARG A 43 -21.58 -14.53 15.82
CA ARG A 43 -22.91 -14.97 15.40
C ARG A 43 -23.13 -16.48 15.58
N ASP A 44 -22.22 -17.17 16.26
CA ASP A 44 -22.23 -18.62 16.45
C ASP A 44 -22.29 -19.40 15.11
N ALA A 45 -21.66 -18.84 14.07
CA ALA A 45 -21.59 -19.41 12.73
C ALA A 45 -20.25 -20.12 12.49
N ARG A 46 -20.23 -21.00 11.47
CA ARG A 46 -19.02 -21.73 11.07
C ARG A 46 -17.99 -20.79 10.43
N PRO A 47 -16.69 -21.07 10.59
CA PRO A 47 -15.63 -20.28 9.96
C PRO A 47 -15.66 -20.36 8.44
N VAL A 48 -15.03 -19.40 7.79
CA VAL A 48 -14.90 -19.33 6.35
C VAL A 48 -14.01 -20.45 5.80
N GLY A 49 -14.27 -20.85 4.56
CA GLY A 49 -13.43 -21.82 3.87
C GLY A 49 -12.06 -21.21 3.50
N THR A 50 -11.03 -22.04 3.37
CA THR A 50 -9.64 -21.61 3.09
C THR A 50 -9.51 -20.70 1.85
N ARG A 51 -10.36 -20.88 0.83
CA ARG A 51 -10.35 -20.08 -0.41
C ARG A 51 -11.28 -18.88 -0.39
N TRP A 52 -11.95 -18.63 0.73
CA TRP A 52 -12.96 -17.58 0.82
C TRP A 52 -12.33 -16.19 0.65
N ALA A 53 -11.23 -15.91 1.34
CA ALA A 53 -10.58 -14.59 1.29
C ALA A 53 -10.01 -14.27 -0.10
N ASP A 54 -9.42 -15.26 -0.80
CA ASP A 54 -8.97 -15.10 -2.19
C ASP A 54 -10.13 -14.79 -3.13
N ARG A 55 -11.24 -15.53 -3.01
CA ARG A 55 -12.44 -15.32 -3.82
C ARG A 55 -13.11 -13.98 -3.49
N PHE A 56 -13.11 -13.58 -2.23
CA PHE A 56 -13.61 -12.29 -1.79
C PHE A 56 -12.83 -11.16 -2.46
N ALA A 57 -11.49 -11.20 -2.42
CA ALA A 57 -10.63 -10.23 -3.08
C ALA A 57 -10.79 -10.21 -4.61
N GLN A 58 -11.07 -11.36 -5.24
CA GLN A 58 -11.32 -11.43 -6.68
C GLN A 58 -12.68 -10.86 -7.11
N ARG A 59 -13.70 -10.94 -6.25
CA ARG A 59 -15.07 -10.48 -6.56
C ARG A 59 -15.25 -8.97 -6.35
N ARG A 60 -14.54 -8.37 -5.41
CA ARG A 60 -14.64 -6.93 -5.07
C ARG A 60 -13.66 -6.13 -5.92
N THR A 61 -14.16 -5.30 -6.83
CA THR A 61 -13.32 -4.46 -7.71
C THR A 61 -12.69 -3.28 -6.98
N GLU A 62 -13.23 -2.94 -5.80
CA GLU A 62 -12.76 -1.88 -4.90
C GLU A 62 -11.42 -2.23 -4.23
N ILE A 63 -11.08 -3.51 -4.18
CA ILE A 63 -9.88 -4.01 -3.49
C ILE A 63 -9.00 -4.74 -4.49
N LYS A 64 -7.68 -4.52 -4.41
CA LYS A 64 -6.70 -5.24 -5.24
C LYS A 64 -5.57 -5.75 -4.37
N THR A 65 -5.28 -7.04 -4.52
CA THR A 65 -4.08 -7.64 -3.92
C THR A 65 -2.85 -7.19 -4.69
N ARG A 66 -1.81 -6.74 -3.97
CA ARG A 66 -0.50 -6.45 -4.53
C ARG A 66 0.57 -7.20 -3.74
N PHE A 67 1.62 -7.64 -4.42
CA PHE A 67 2.81 -8.08 -3.73
C PHE A 67 3.51 -6.86 -3.12
N SER A 68 3.62 -6.85 -1.79
CA SER A 68 4.48 -5.89 -1.12
C SER A 68 5.92 -6.19 -1.52
N ARG A 69 6.65 -5.18 -1.96
CA ARG A 69 8.11 -5.26 -2.07
C ARG A 69 8.64 -4.89 -0.69
N ALA A 70 9.55 -5.71 -0.16
CA ALA A 70 10.28 -5.31 1.04
C ALA A 70 10.90 -3.95 0.75
N TYR A 71 10.46 -2.94 1.51
CA TYR A 71 11.17 -1.68 1.53
C TYR A 71 12.57 -1.97 2.04
N ASP A 72 13.59 -1.39 1.40
CA ASP A 72 14.96 -1.57 1.86
C ASP A 72 15.11 -0.83 3.19
N PHE A 73 14.86 -1.56 4.28
CA PHE A 73 14.85 -1.03 5.63
C PHE A 73 16.20 -0.42 6.01
N GLN A 74 17.29 -0.86 5.36
CA GLN A 74 18.61 -0.25 5.53
C GLN A 74 18.66 1.16 4.94
N ARG A 75 17.87 1.46 3.89
CA ARG A 75 17.73 2.82 3.36
C ARG A 75 16.93 3.69 4.32
N ASP A 76 15.80 3.21 4.83
CA ASP A 76 14.96 3.97 5.78
C ASP A 76 15.76 4.43 7.01
N LEU A 77 16.53 3.50 7.60
CA LEU A 77 17.37 3.78 8.78
C LEU A 77 18.52 4.75 8.50
N CYS A 78 18.95 4.86 7.23
CA CYS A 78 20.03 5.74 6.81
C CYS A 78 19.53 7.05 6.20
N GLU A 79 18.22 7.25 6.07
CA GLU A 79 17.63 8.49 5.59
C GLU A 79 17.65 9.55 6.70
N ASP A 80 18.56 10.51 6.57
CA ASP A 80 18.58 11.71 7.40
C ASP A 80 17.74 12.81 6.72
N PRO A 81 16.62 13.27 7.32
CA PRO A 81 15.78 14.31 6.76
C PRO A 81 16.54 15.60 6.45
N ASP A 82 17.53 15.97 7.26
CA ASP A 82 18.32 17.18 7.05
C ASP A 82 19.24 17.01 5.85
N ALA A 83 19.87 15.84 5.71
CA ALA A 83 20.70 15.52 4.54
C ALA A 83 19.88 15.47 3.23
N LEU A 84 18.68 14.89 3.27
CA LEU A 84 17.75 14.87 2.14
C LEU A 84 17.33 16.29 1.74
N ASN A 85 16.91 17.11 2.69
CA ASN A 85 16.50 18.49 2.45
C ASN A 85 17.66 19.34 1.89
N ALA A 86 18.87 19.18 2.45
CA ALA A 86 20.06 19.85 1.95
C ALA A 86 20.37 19.46 0.50
N TRP A 87 20.23 18.18 0.15
CA TRP A 87 20.43 17.69 -1.21
C TRP A 87 19.41 18.27 -2.18
N PHE A 88 18.11 18.23 -1.86
CA PHE A 88 17.07 18.81 -2.71
C PHE A 88 17.23 20.33 -2.87
N GLY A 89 17.62 21.02 -1.81
CA GLY A 89 17.96 22.45 -1.86
C GLY A 89 19.13 22.75 -2.81
N LEU A 90 20.19 21.94 -2.76
CA LEU A 90 21.32 22.04 -3.67
C LEU A 90 20.89 21.85 -5.13
N VAL A 91 20.11 20.81 -5.42
CA VAL A 91 19.61 20.52 -6.77
C VAL A 91 18.75 21.67 -7.29
N ALA A 92 17.84 22.21 -6.47
CA ALA A 92 17.01 23.36 -6.84
C ALA A 92 17.85 24.60 -7.16
N ASN A 93 18.87 24.89 -6.35
CA ASN A 93 19.78 26.01 -6.56
C ASN A 93 20.59 25.87 -7.86
N ILE A 94 21.07 24.66 -8.18
CA ILE A 94 21.79 24.38 -9.43
C ILE A 94 20.86 24.56 -10.64
N LYS A 95 19.65 24.01 -10.58
CA LYS A 95 18.64 24.19 -11.64
C LYS A 95 18.36 25.67 -11.90
N ALA A 96 18.15 26.44 -10.83
CA ALA A 96 17.90 27.88 -10.93
C ALA A 96 19.11 28.65 -11.50
N LYS A 97 20.34 28.33 -11.05
CA LYS A 97 21.57 29.00 -11.48
C LYS A 97 21.85 28.80 -12.97
N TYR A 98 21.61 27.60 -13.48
CA TYR A 98 21.91 27.25 -14.87
C TYR A 98 20.69 27.25 -15.79
N GLY A 99 19.50 27.62 -15.28
CA GLY A 99 18.26 27.66 -16.06
C GLY A 99 17.84 26.29 -16.60
N ILE A 100 18.16 25.21 -15.88
CA ILE A 100 17.85 23.83 -16.30
C ILE A 100 16.35 23.62 -16.20
N GLN A 101 15.70 23.34 -17.32
CA GLN A 101 14.26 23.06 -17.36
C GLN A 101 13.98 21.62 -16.92
N ASP A 102 12.80 21.37 -16.40
CA ASP A 102 12.39 20.02 -15.96
C ASP A 102 12.42 19.00 -17.11
N CYS A 103 12.17 19.44 -18.35
CA CYS A 103 12.25 18.61 -19.54
C CYS A 103 13.68 18.18 -19.91
N ASP A 104 14.69 18.86 -19.37
CA ASP A 104 16.11 18.60 -19.62
C ASP A 104 16.73 17.72 -18.52
N ILE A 105 15.92 17.25 -17.57
CA ILE A 105 16.34 16.34 -16.50
C ILE A 105 16.05 14.91 -16.93
N TYR A 106 17.10 14.13 -17.11
CA TYR A 106 17.02 12.71 -17.42
C TYR A 106 17.44 11.90 -16.20
N ASN A 107 16.66 10.89 -15.84
CA ASN A 107 17.07 9.92 -14.84
C ASN A 107 18.22 9.07 -15.41
N PHE A 108 19.30 8.95 -14.67
CA PHE A 108 20.38 8.02 -14.99
C PHE A 108 20.16 6.73 -14.19
N ASP A 109 19.30 5.83 -14.68
CA ASP A 109 18.96 4.56 -14.04
C ASP A 109 19.58 3.33 -14.73
N GLU A 110 20.48 3.52 -15.70
CA GLU A 110 21.22 2.43 -16.34
C GLU A 110 22.32 1.87 -15.43
N THR A 111 22.07 0.72 -14.81
CA THR A 111 23.12 -0.22 -14.42
C THR A 111 22.88 -1.54 -15.15
N GLY A 112 23.41 -1.64 -16.36
CA GLY A 112 23.18 -2.78 -17.25
C GLY A 112 24.35 -3.07 -18.18
N PHE A 113 25.58 -3.17 -17.67
CA PHE A 113 26.64 -3.87 -18.39
C PHE A 113 26.60 -5.36 -18.02
N MET A 114 25.85 -6.17 -18.77
CA MET A 114 26.18 -7.59 -18.93
C MET A 114 27.20 -7.70 -20.05
N MET A 115 28.48 -7.65 -19.70
CA MET A 115 29.54 -8.13 -20.60
C MET A 115 29.49 -9.66 -20.59
N GLY A 116 29.03 -10.23 -21.70
CA GLY A 116 29.22 -11.65 -22.06
C GLY A 116 30.29 -11.76 -23.13
#